data_AF-A0A2E6J9Y0-F1
#
_entry.id   AF-A0A2E6J9Y0-F1
#
_cell.length_a   1.000
_cell.length_b   1.000
_cell.length_c   1.000
_cell.angle_alpha   90.00
_cell.angle_beta   90.00
_cell.angle_gamma   90.00
#
_symmetry.space_group_name_H-M   'P 1'
#
loop_
_entity.id
_entity.type
_entity.pdbx_description
1 polymer ?
#
loop_
_entity_poly.entity_id
_entity_poly.type
_entity_poly.pdbx_seq_one_letter_code
_entity_poly.pdbx_strand_id
1 'polypeptide(L)'
;MQARTLPIAWVPAMVDYGQRFAKAAMSEVRICIIQVTKDGTVDWWKNLPLIKQKIPASHADLLDEARTHLVNESVSFREPLFAKLAEIVGP
;
A
#
# COMPACT_ATOMS: atom_id res chain seq x y z
N MET A 1 17.29 -0.65 -5.67
CA MET A 1 17.65 -1.98 -6.24
C MET A 1 16.36 -2.71 -6.57
N GLN A 2 16.24 -3.25 -7.79
CA GLN A 2 15.11 -4.07 -8.22
C GLN A 2 15.53 -5.54 -8.23
N ALA A 3 14.69 -6.44 -7.72
CA ALA A 3 14.97 -7.87 -7.74
C ALA A 3 15.14 -8.37 -9.18
N ARG A 4 16.23 -9.08 -9.46
CA ARG A 4 16.52 -9.63 -10.80
C ARG A 4 15.95 -11.04 -11.00
N THR A 5 15.50 -11.66 -9.92
CA THR A 5 14.91 -13.00 -9.90
C THR A 5 13.68 -12.99 -9.01
N LEU A 6 12.56 -13.50 -9.54
CA LEU A 6 11.35 -13.74 -8.77
C LEU A 6 11.22 -15.26 -8.60
N PRO A 7 11.24 -15.80 -7.36
CA PRO A 7 11.05 -17.24 -7.17
C PRO A 7 9.68 -17.66 -7.72
N ILE A 8 9.62 -18.73 -8.50
CA ILE A 8 8.37 -19.20 -9.15
C ILE A 8 7.25 -19.42 -8.13
N ALA A 9 7.59 -19.82 -6.90
CA ALA A 9 6.65 -19.98 -5.79
C ALA A 9 5.83 -18.71 -5.45
N TRP A 10 6.30 -17.52 -5.84
CA TRP A 10 5.54 -16.27 -5.65
C TRP A 10 4.34 -16.17 -6.58
N VAL A 11 4.38 -16.80 -7.76
CA VAL A 11 3.26 -16.79 -8.71
C VAL A 11 2.00 -17.40 -8.11
N PRO A 12 2.01 -18.66 -7.60
CA PRO A 12 0.83 -19.23 -6.98
C PRO A 12 0.45 -18.51 -5.67
N ALA A 13 1.41 -17.96 -4.92
CA ALA A 13 1.12 -17.20 -3.71
C ALA A 13 0.35 -15.89 -3.99
N MET A 14 0.69 -15.18 -5.07
CA MET A 14 -0.06 -13.99 -5.49
C MET A 14 -1.49 -14.33 -5.93
N VAL A 15 -1.67 -15.46 -6.63
CA VAL A 15 -3.00 -15.95 -7.02
C VAL A 15 -3.82 -16.33 -5.79
N ASP A 16 -3.25 -17.08 -4.85
CA ASP A 16 -3.91 -17.43 -3.58
C ASP A 16 -4.31 -16.19 -2.79
N TYR A 17 -3.41 -15.21 -2.69
CA TYR A 17 -3.70 -13.94 -2.03
C TYR A 17 -4.91 -13.24 -2.64
N GLY A 18 -4.97 -13.12 -3.98
CA GLY A 18 -6.09 -12.51 -4.67
C GLY A 18 -7.42 -13.22 -4.38
N GLN A 19 -7.42 -14.55 -4.39
CA GLN A 19 -8.59 -15.36 -4.08
C GLN A 19 -9.04 -15.22 -2.62
N ARG A 20 -8.10 -15.21 -1.68
CA ARG A 20 -8.39 -15.03 -0.24
C ARG A 20 -8.91 -13.64 0.05
N PHE A 21 -8.32 -12.61 -0.55
CA PHE A 21 -8.80 -11.23 -0.42
C PHE A 21 -10.24 -11.10 -0.94
N ALA A 22 -10.54 -11.69 -2.11
CA ALA A 22 -11.90 -11.68 -2.66
C ALA A 22 -12.92 -12.34 -1.71
N LYS A 23 -12.53 -13.44 -1.05
CA LYS A 23 -13.38 -14.21 -0.11
C LYS A 23 -13.41 -13.64 1.31
N ALA A 24 -12.51 -12.73 1.67
CA ALA A 24 -12.42 -12.19 3.01
C ALA A 24 -13.72 -11.49 3.42
N ALA A 25 -14.14 -11.66 4.67
CA ALA A 25 -15.27 -10.91 5.22
C ALA A 25 -14.92 -9.41 5.32
N MET A 26 -15.95 -8.59 5.47
CA MET A 26 -15.74 -7.18 5.80
C MET A 26 -15.11 -7.05 7.19
N SER A 27 -14.29 -6.02 7.37
CA SER A 27 -13.63 -5.70 8.63
C SER A 27 -13.91 -4.26 9.04
N GLU A 28 -14.21 -4.06 10.33
CA GLU A 28 -14.43 -2.74 10.93
C GLU A 28 -13.14 -2.11 11.47
N VAL A 29 -11.99 -2.77 11.28
CA VAL A 29 -10.70 -2.25 11.73
C VAL A 29 -10.39 -0.95 10.99
N ARG A 30 -10.03 0.08 11.75
CA ARG A 30 -9.53 1.34 11.19
C ARG A 30 -8.11 1.12 10.68
N ILE A 31 -7.91 1.38 9.40
CA ILE A 31 -6.59 1.34 8.77
C ILE A 31 -6.33 2.65 8.04
N CYS A 32 -5.09 3.12 8.10
CA CYS A 32 -4.59 4.17 7.23
C CYS A 32 -3.68 3.56 6.17
N ILE A 33 -3.91 3.94 4.91
CA ILE A 33 -3.13 3.51 3.75
C ILE A 33 -2.43 4.74 3.22
N ILE A 34 -1.10 4.75 3.23
CA ILE A 34 -0.31 5.80 2.58
C ILE A 34 0.10 5.26 1.22
N GLN A 35 -0.31 5.94 0.14
CA GLN A 35 -0.02 5.54 -1.22
C GLN A 35 0.51 6.71 -2.03
N VAL A 36 1.49 6.44 -2.88
CA VAL A 36 2.00 7.46 -3.81
C VAL A 36 1.33 7.32 -5.16
N THR A 37 0.87 8.43 -5.75
CA THR A 37 0.16 8.44 -7.04
C THR A 37 1.05 8.12 -8.23
N LYS A 38 2.37 8.35 -8.11
CA LYS A 38 3.39 8.00 -9.11
C LYS A 38 3.89 6.56 -9.03
N ASP A 39 3.31 5.73 -8.16
CA ASP A 39 3.64 4.30 -8.09
C ASP A 39 3.14 3.58 -9.35
N GLY A 40 4.09 3.09 -10.16
CA GLY A 40 3.81 2.29 -11.35
C GLY A 40 3.88 0.78 -11.11
N THR A 41 4.10 0.33 -9.88
CA THR A 41 4.28 -1.08 -9.52
C THR A 41 2.97 -1.70 -9.06
N VAL A 42 2.15 -0.93 -8.34
CA VAL A 42 0.86 -1.37 -7.80
C VAL A 42 -0.25 -0.56 -8.46
N ASP A 43 -1.27 -1.25 -8.98
CA ASP A 43 -2.50 -0.66 -9.54
C ASP A 43 -3.39 -0.05 -8.44
N TRP A 44 -2.87 0.95 -7.73
CA TRP A 44 -3.49 1.52 -6.52
C TRP A 44 -4.90 2.06 -6.77
N TRP A 45 -5.12 2.68 -7.92
CA TRP A 45 -6.42 3.24 -8.30
C TRP A 45 -7.51 2.16 -8.45
N LYS A 46 -7.13 0.91 -8.74
CA LYS A 46 -8.04 -0.25 -8.74
C LYS A 46 -8.17 -0.87 -7.36
N ASN A 47 -7.07 -0.92 -6.61
CA ASN A 47 -7.01 -1.62 -5.31
C ASN A 47 -7.71 -0.86 -4.19
N LEU A 48 -7.55 0.47 -4.11
CA LEU A 48 -8.11 1.27 -3.02
C LEU A 48 -9.64 1.18 -2.92
N PRO A 49 -10.43 1.22 -4.01
CA PRO A 49 -11.86 0.98 -3.94
C PRO A 49 -12.23 -0.40 -3.40
N LEU A 50 -11.49 -1.45 -3.78
CA LEU A 50 -11.73 -2.81 -3.29
C LEU A 50 -11.40 -2.95 -1.81
N ILE A 51 -10.32 -2.31 -1.36
CA ILE A 51 -9.96 -2.26 0.06
C ILE A 51 -11.03 -1.50 0.85
N LYS A 52 -11.56 -0.39 0.32
CA LYS A 52 -12.64 0.38 0.97
C LYS A 52 -13.94 -0.44 1.11
N GLN A 53 -14.25 -1.31 0.14
CA GLN A 53 -15.39 -2.23 0.24
C GLN A 53 -15.18 -3.29 1.34
N LYS A 54 -13.96 -3.83 1.47
CA LYS A 54 -13.64 -4.83 2.50
C LYS A 54 -13.46 -4.20 3.89
N ILE A 55 -12.98 -2.97 3.95
CA ILE A 55 -12.65 -2.26 5.19
C ILE A 55 -13.24 -0.85 5.10
N PRO A 56 -14.54 -0.68 5.39
CA PRO A 56 -15.23 0.62 5.24
C PRO A 56 -14.61 1.73 6.08
N ALA A 57 -13.98 1.38 7.20
CA ALA A 57 -13.29 2.32 8.08
C ALA A 57 -11.87 2.70 7.59
N SER A 58 -11.44 2.21 6.42
CA SER A 58 -10.13 2.56 5.85
C SER A 58 -10.08 3.98 5.31
N HIS A 59 -8.92 4.63 5.47
CA HIS A 59 -8.58 5.91 4.85
C HIS A 59 -7.34 5.76 3.99
N ALA A 60 -7.31 6.44 2.84
CA ALA A 60 -6.18 6.43 1.93
C ALA A 60 -5.64 7.85 1.73
N ASP A 61 -4.41 8.06 2.19
CA ASP A 61 -3.63 9.27 2.00
C ASP A 61 -2.81 9.15 0.71
N LEU A 62 -3.20 9.91 -0.31
CA LEU A 62 -2.49 9.96 -1.59
C LEU A 62 -1.42 11.06 -1.55
N LEU A 63 -0.17 10.68 -1.80
CA LEU A 63 0.97 11.59 -1.90
C LEU A 63 1.32 11.82 -3.38
N ASP A 64 1.37 13.06 -3.83
CA ASP A 64 1.56 13.38 -5.25
C ASP A 64 3.03 13.44 -5.74
N GLU A 65 4.00 13.40 -4.83
CA GLU A 65 5.37 13.81 -5.17
C GLU A 65 6.46 12.72 -5.18
N ALA A 66 6.29 11.52 -4.60
CA ALA A 66 7.39 10.55 -4.49
C ALA A 66 7.42 9.52 -5.66
N ARG A 67 8.48 9.47 -6.46
CA ARG A 67 8.59 8.44 -7.51
C ARG A 67 9.12 7.14 -6.92
N THR A 68 8.23 6.34 -6.33
CA THR A 68 8.40 4.89 -6.17
C THR A 68 9.59 4.49 -5.27
N HIS A 69 9.26 3.92 -4.11
CA HIS A 69 10.11 3.46 -2.98
C HIS A 69 10.26 4.45 -1.81
N LEU A 70 9.16 4.71 -1.10
CA LEU A 70 9.09 5.48 0.15
C LEU A 70 10.15 5.09 1.21
N VAL A 71 10.58 3.83 1.25
CA VAL A 71 11.57 3.33 2.24
C VAL A 71 12.99 3.34 1.71
N ASN A 72 13.22 3.51 0.40
CA ASN A 72 14.55 3.38 -0.24
C ASN A 72 14.97 4.61 -1.08
N GLU A 73 14.21 5.71 -1.00
CA GLU A 73 14.52 6.99 -1.64
C GLU A 73 15.37 7.93 -0.76
N SER A 74 15.75 9.08 -1.35
CA SER A 74 16.53 10.15 -0.72
C SER A 74 15.85 10.73 0.52
N VAL A 75 16.66 11.30 1.43
CA VAL A 75 16.23 11.86 2.73
C VAL A 75 15.05 12.82 2.59
N SER A 76 14.98 13.58 1.49
CA SER A 76 13.94 14.56 1.19
C SER A 76 12.52 13.99 1.10
N PHE A 77 12.35 12.70 0.79
CA PHE A 77 11.02 12.04 0.75
C PHE A 77 10.67 11.32 2.07
N ARG A 78 11.68 11.00 2.88
CA ARG A 78 11.49 10.34 4.17
C ARG A 78 10.90 11.28 5.20
N GLU A 79 11.33 12.53 5.27
CA GLU A 79 10.85 13.47 6.29
C GLU A 79 9.33 13.69 6.24
N PRO A 80 8.70 14.00 5.08
CA PRO A 80 7.25 14.14 5.01
C PRO A 80 6.49 12.84 5.32
N LEU A 81 7.04 11.69 4.90
CA LEU A 81 6.46 10.38 5.22
C LEU A 81 6.51 10.08 6.71
N PHE A 82 7.66 10.28 7.36
CA PHE A 82 7.82 10.04 8.79
C PHE A 82 7.03 11.05 9.63
N ALA A 83 6.88 12.29 9.17
CA ALA A 83 5.97 13.26 9.79
C ALA A 83 4.51 12.76 9.74
N LYS A 84 4.02 12.34 8.57
CA LYS A 84 2.69 11.73 8.44
C LYS A 84 2.54 10.46 9.28
N LEU A 85 3.54 9.59 9.30
CA LEU A 85 3.53 8.38 10.14
C LEU A 85 3.48 8.73 11.62
N ALA A 86 4.20 9.77 12.05
CA ALA A 86 4.15 10.25 13.43
C ALA A 86 2.78 10.85 13.79
N GLU A 87 2.09 11.52 12.86
CA GLU A 87 0.70 11.98 13.07
C GLU A 87 -0.29 10.81 13.18
N ILE A 88 -0.08 9.73 12.41
CA ILE A 88 -0.97 8.56 12.39
C ILE A 88 -0.74 7.63 13.59
N VAL A 89 0.51 7.49 14.04
CA VAL A 89 0.93 6.54 15.08
C VAL A 89 1.14 7.21 16.44
N GLY A 90 1.25 8.55 16.47
CA GLY A 90 1.41 9.32 17.71
C GLY A 90 0.25 9.11 18.69
N PRO A 91 0.51 9.25 20.00
CA PRO A 91 -0.44 8.94 21.08
C PRO A 91 -1.72 9.77 21.06
#